data_AF-A0A916G1G4-F1
#
_entry.id   AF-A0A916G1G4-F1
#
_cell.length_a   1.000
_cell.length_b   1.000
_cell.length_c   1.000
_cell.angle_alpha   90.00
_cell.angle_beta   90.00
_cell.angle_gamma   90.00
#
_symmetry.space_group_name_H-M   'P 1'
#
loop_
_entity.id
_entity.type
_entity.pdbx_description
1 polymer ?
#
loop_
_entity_poly.entity_id
_entity_poly.type
_entity_poly.pdbx_seq_one_letter_code
_entity_poly.pdbx_strand_id
1 'polypeptide(L)'
;QVDMTKVSAINRLSRRIENGELDRFGVRSELQRISQIRSHYKRWQVVLMVGLACAAFSRLFGGDAVAFGMTFVASAIATFVRQELSRRHFNMFLVVIATAFVAGLIASVPSAFEWGDDPQIALASSVLLLVPGVALINSADDIIKGHLVTGITRGISGGLVSMGIALGLSLAMEIMGVSGL
;
A
#
# COMPACT_ATOMS: atom_id res chain seq x y z
N GLN A 1 -8.31 4.32 -1.90
CA GLN A 1 -8.31 4.23 -0.42
C GLN A 1 -9.67 4.73 0.06
N VAL A 2 -10.38 3.96 0.89
CA VAL A 2 -11.71 4.34 1.40
C VAL A 2 -11.52 5.21 2.64
N ASP A 3 -12.08 6.41 2.67
CA ASP A 3 -12.00 7.30 3.83
C ASP A 3 -13.12 6.95 4.82
N MET A 4 -12.79 6.21 5.88
CA MET A 4 -13.74 5.78 6.91
C MET A 4 -14.46 6.95 7.58
N THR A 5 -13.86 8.14 7.59
CA THR A 5 -14.50 9.37 8.12
C THR A 5 -15.72 9.73 7.28
N LYS A 6 -15.60 9.66 5.95
CA LYS A 6 -16.72 9.92 5.03
C LYS A 6 -17.77 8.82 5.11
N VAL A 7 -17.34 7.55 5.18
CA VAL A 7 -18.27 6.40 5.30
C VAL A 7 -19.08 6.49 6.60
N SER A 8 -18.43 6.79 7.73
CA SER A 8 -19.10 6.96 9.02
C SER A 8 -20.05 8.17 9.04
N ALA A 9 -19.63 9.29 8.43
CA ALA A 9 -20.46 10.49 8.32
C ALA A 9 -21.70 10.27 7.42
N ILE A 10 -21.55 9.56 6.30
CA ILE A 10 -22.67 9.16 5.42
C ILE A 10 -23.62 8.21 6.17
N ASN A 11 -23.09 7.23 6.91
CA ASN A 11 -23.90 6.29 7.68
C ASN A 11 -24.69 7.02 8.79
N ARG A 12 -24.08 8.00 9.47
CA ARG A 12 -24.79 8.87 10.43
C ARG A 12 -25.85 9.74 9.77
N LEU A 13 -25.57 10.30 8.59
CA LEU A 13 -26.55 11.09 7.84
C LEU A 13 -27.74 10.23 7.39
N SER A 14 -27.49 9.00 6.94
CA SER A 14 -28.54 8.04 6.56
C SER A 14 -29.53 7.80 7.70
N ARG A 15 -29.03 7.58 8.93
CA ARG A 15 -29.88 7.36 10.11
C ARG A 15 -30.71 8.60 10.49
N ARG A 16 -30.15 9.81 10.33
CA ARG A 16 -30.88 11.06 10.62
C ARG A 16 -32.00 11.33 9.61
N ILE A 17 -31.82 10.90 8.35
CA ILE A 17 -32.86 10.94 7.33
C ILE A 17 -33.98 9.94 7.65
N GLU A 18 -33.60 8.74 8.08
CA GLU A 18 -34.54 7.68 8.47
C GLU A 18 -35.40 8.08 9.69
N ASN A 19 -34.83 8.84 10.62
CA ASN A 19 -35.54 9.42 11.77
C ASN A 19 -36.39 10.67 11.43
N GLY A 20 -36.41 11.12 10.17
CA GLY A 20 -37.20 12.29 9.74
C GLY A 20 -36.68 13.65 10.22
N GLU A 21 -35.44 13.72 10.72
CA GLU A 21 -34.87 14.92 11.34
C GLU A 21 -34.39 15.98 10.32
N LEU A 22 -34.40 15.68 9.01
CA LEU A 22 -33.79 16.51 7.97
C LEU A 22 -34.67 16.66 6.74
N ASP A 23 -34.94 17.91 6.37
CA ASP A 23 -35.57 18.28 5.09
C ASP A 23 -34.59 18.10 3.90
N ARG A 24 -35.12 17.99 2.66
CA ARG A 24 -34.33 17.73 1.44
C ARG A 24 -33.20 18.74 1.23
N PHE A 25 -33.38 19.99 1.64
CA PHE A 25 -32.33 21.02 1.61
C PHE A 25 -31.25 20.80 2.67
N GLY A 26 -31.62 20.39 3.89
CA GLY A 26 -30.69 20.06 4.97
C GLY A 26 -29.83 18.82 4.68
N VAL A 27 -30.38 17.84 3.95
CA VAL A 27 -29.61 16.69 3.46
C VAL A 27 -28.55 17.12 2.46
N ARG A 28 -28.88 17.98 1.49
CA ARG A 28 -27.93 18.47 0.49
C ARG A 28 -26.78 19.24 1.13
N SER A 29 -27.04 20.14 2.07
CA SER A 29 -26.00 20.92 2.75
C SER A 29 -25.07 20.03 3.57
N GLU A 30 -25.60 19.03 4.28
CA GLU A 30 -24.78 18.13 5.09
C GLU A 30 -23.98 17.15 4.22
N LEU A 31 -24.54 16.69 3.09
CA LEU A 31 -23.80 15.93 2.08
C LEU A 31 -22.63 16.74 1.51
N GLN A 32 -22.84 18.04 1.25
CA GLN A 32 -21.81 18.95 0.77
C GLN A 32 -20.70 19.13 1.81
N ARG A 33 -21.05 19.29 3.09
CA ARG A 33 -20.09 19.36 4.20
C ARG A 33 -19.28 18.07 4.34
N ILE A 34 -19.91 16.90 4.23
CA ILE A 34 -19.24 15.60 4.26
C ILE A 34 -18.31 15.43 3.05
N SER A 35 -18.72 15.89 1.88
CA SER A 35 -17.88 15.87 0.67
C SER A 35 -16.59 16.68 0.84
N GLN A 36 -16.66 17.77 1.62
CA GLN A 36 -15.54 18.68 1.91
C GLN A 36 -14.65 18.23 3.07
N ILE A 37 -14.99 17.15 3.79
CA ILE A 37 -14.08 16.57 4.79
C ILE A 37 -12.80 16.17 4.07
N ARG A 38 -11.73 16.93 4.33
CA ARG A 38 -10.43 16.72 3.73
C ARG A 38 -9.70 15.64 4.52
N SER A 39 -9.09 14.70 3.80
CA SER A 39 -8.36 13.60 4.41
C SER A 39 -7.28 14.15 5.37
N HIS A 40 -7.30 13.67 6.61
CA HIS A 40 -6.65 14.31 7.77
C HIS A 40 -5.11 14.24 7.77
N TYR A 41 -4.50 13.43 6.89
CA TYR A 41 -3.07 13.15 6.93
C TYR A 41 -2.31 13.85 5.81
N LYS A 42 -1.28 14.62 6.20
CA LYS A 42 -0.34 15.21 5.23
C LYS A 42 0.48 14.08 4.61
N ARG A 43 0.62 14.07 3.29
CA ARG A 43 1.29 13.00 2.53
C ARG A 43 2.69 12.66 3.02
N TRP A 44 3.45 13.67 3.41
CA TRP A 44 4.80 13.49 3.93
C TRP A 44 4.83 12.71 5.26
N GLN A 45 3.79 12.86 6.10
CA GLN A 45 3.64 12.05 7.32
C GLN A 45 3.40 10.58 6.99
N VAL A 46 2.58 10.30 5.97
CA VAL A 46 2.34 8.92 5.52
C VAL A 46 3.63 8.29 5.00
N VAL A 47 4.39 9.02 4.18
CA VAL A 47 5.69 8.54 3.65
C VAL A 47 6.66 8.22 4.78
N LEU A 48 6.80 9.11 5.77
CA LEU A 48 7.69 8.88 6.91
C LEU A 48 7.26 7.70 7.78
N MET A 49 5.98 7.63 8.15
CA MET A 49 5.47 6.55 9.01
C MET A 49 5.60 5.18 8.33
N VAL A 50 5.32 5.13 7.02
CA VAL A 50 5.46 3.90 6.24
C VAL A 50 6.92 3.49 6.10
N GLY A 51 7.82 4.43 5.79
CA GLY A 51 9.25 4.15 5.73
C GLY A 51 9.79 3.62 7.06
N LEU A 52 9.39 4.24 8.17
CA LEU A 52 9.81 3.84 9.51
C LEU A 52 9.25 2.47 9.91
N ALA A 53 8.00 2.16 9.54
CA ALA A 53 7.41 0.85 9.77
C ALA A 53 8.17 -0.25 9.01
N CYS A 54 8.45 -0.06 7.73
CA CYS A 54 9.21 -1.02 6.92
C CYS A 54 10.65 -1.20 7.44
N ALA A 55 11.32 -0.13 7.85
CA ALA A 55 12.66 -0.20 8.44
C ALA A 55 12.66 -0.92 9.80
N ALA A 56 11.64 -0.69 10.64
CA ALA A 56 11.49 -1.44 11.89
C ALA A 56 11.29 -2.95 11.62
N PHE A 57 10.54 -3.31 10.56
CA PHE A 57 10.41 -4.71 10.14
C PHE A 57 11.74 -5.31 9.69
N SER A 58 12.54 -4.60 8.89
CA SER A 58 13.85 -5.12 8.48
C SER A 58 14.75 -5.41 9.68
N ARG A 59 14.70 -4.57 10.72
CA ARG A 59 15.40 -4.81 11.98
C ARG A 59 14.85 -6.00 12.76
N LEU A 60 13.53 -6.21 12.74
CA LEU A 60 12.87 -7.33 13.40
C LEU A 60 13.27 -8.68 12.78
N PHE A 61 13.46 -8.72 11.45
CA PHE A 61 13.91 -9.92 10.73
C PHE A 61 15.43 -10.17 10.82
N GLY A 62 16.16 -9.38 11.63
CA GLY A 62 17.60 -9.56 11.84
C GLY A 62 18.49 -8.65 11.00
N GLY A 63 17.93 -7.71 10.23
CA GLY A 63 18.70 -6.78 9.41
C GLY A 63 19.60 -5.85 10.21
N ASP A 64 20.76 -5.53 9.64
CA ASP A 64 21.76 -4.63 10.21
C ASP A 64 21.31 -3.14 10.18
N ALA A 65 22.14 -2.24 10.70
CA ALA A 65 21.81 -0.81 10.73
C ALA A 65 21.77 -0.20 9.31
N VAL A 66 22.55 -0.78 8.37
CA VAL A 66 22.54 -0.37 6.97
C VAL A 66 21.23 -0.79 6.30
N ALA A 67 20.77 -2.03 6.50
CA ALA A 67 19.48 -2.52 6.03
C ALA A 67 18.32 -1.66 6.56
N PHE A 68 18.37 -1.20 7.82
CA PHE A 68 17.38 -0.27 8.37
C PHE A 68 17.33 1.05 7.57
N GLY A 69 18.47 1.71 7.39
CA GLY A 69 18.55 2.98 6.67
C GLY A 69 18.13 2.85 5.20
N MET A 70 18.54 1.77 4.55
CA MET A 70 18.23 1.52 3.14
C MET A 70 16.77 1.17 2.93
N THR A 71 16.19 0.33 3.79
CA THR A 71 14.75 0.01 3.76
C THR A 71 13.91 1.26 3.99
N PHE A 72 14.33 2.13 4.92
CA PHE A 72 13.66 3.41 5.17
C PHE A 72 13.61 4.28 3.91
N VAL A 73 14.74 4.48 3.25
CA VAL A 73 14.85 5.30 2.03
C VAL A 73 14.09 4.67 0.87
N ALA A 74 14.25 3.36 0.65
CA ALA A 74 13.54 2.61 -0.39
C ALA A 74 12.02 2.72 -0.24
N SER A 75 11.50 2.40 0.95
CA SER A 75 10.06 2.45 1.23
C SER A 75 9.50 3.87 1.20
N ALA A 76 10.25 4.88 1.65
CA ALA A 76 9.83 6.27 1.58
C ALA A 76 9.68 6.74 0.12
N ILE A 77 10.70 6.50 -0.71
CA ILE A 77 10.68 6.87 -2.13
C ILE A 77 9.61 6.07 -2.88
N ALA A 78 9.51 4.77 -2.65
CA ALA A 78 8.47 3.94 -3.27
C ALA A 78 7.06 4.41 -2.90
N THR A 79 6.82 4.78 -1.63
CA THR A 79 5.54 5.34 -1.20
C THR A 79 5.24 6.68 -1.85
N PHE A 80 6.26 7.53 -2.03
CA PHE A 80 6.12 8.80 -2.73
C PHE A 80 5.74 8.59 -4.20
N VAL A 81 6.46 7.72 -4.91
CA VAL A 81 6.17 7.35 -6.31
C VAL A 81 4.76 6.77 -6.43
N ARG A 82 4.35 5.91 -5.49
CA ARG A 82 2.99 5.33 -5.44
C ARG A 82 1.93 6.42 -5.37
N GLN A 83 2.11 7.39 -4.49
CA GLN A 83 1.17 8.49 -4.31
C GLN A 83 1.10 9.36 -5.56
N GLU A 84 2.23 9.67 -6.19
CA GLU A 84 2.28 10.53 -7.36
C GLU A 84 1.65 9.87 -8.61
N LEU A 85 1.96 8.59 -8.86
CA LEU A 85 1.33 7.82 -9.94
C LEU A 85 -0.17 7.63 -9.70
N SER A 86 -0.58 7.36 -8.45
CA SER A 86 -2.00 7.22 -8.12
C SER A 86 -2.79 8.52 -8.32
N ARG A 87 -2.16 9.70 -8.21
CA ARG A 87 -2.83 10.98 -8.49
C ARG A 87 -3.06 11.22 -9.96
N ARG A 88 -2.16 10.72 -10.81
CA ARG A 88 -2.28 10.84 -12.27
C ARG A 88 -3.27 9.85 -12.86
N HIS A 89 -4.05 9.14 -12.04
CA HIS A 89 -5.07 8.16 -12.45
C HIS A 89 -4.51 7.01 -13.31
N PHE A 90 -3.24 6.65 -13.13
CA PHE A 90 -2.67 5.46 -13.78
C PHE A 90 -3.35 4.18 -13.30
N ASN A 91 -3.35 3.15 -14.16
CA ASN A 91 -3.85 1.83 -13.81
C ASN A 91 -3.12 1.29 -12.57
N MET A 92 -3.87 0.82 -11.57
CA MET A 92 -3.37 0.31 -10.30
C MET A 92 -2.26 -0.73 -10.48
N PHE A 93 -2.36 -1.57 -11.52
CA PHE A 93 -1.33 -2.58 -11.83
C PHE A 93 0.01 -1.95 -12.23
N LEU A 94 0.00 -0.91 -13.07
CA LEU A 94 1.22 -0.17 -13.46
C LEU A 94 1.83 0.55 -12.27
N VAL A 95 0.99 1.13 -11.39
CA VAL A 95 1.47 1.77 -10.17
C VAL A 95 2.23 0.77 -9.30
N VAL A 96 1.69 -0.44 -9.12
CA VAL A 96 2.32 -1.50 -8.33
C VAL A 96 3.65 -1.92 -8.93
N ILE A 97 3.72 -2.19 -10.24
CA ILE A 97 4.97 -2.59 -10.91
C ILE A 97 6.02 -1.49 -10.75
N ALA A 98 5.68 -0.24 -11.08
CA ALA A 98 6.63 0.88 -11.01
C ALA A 98 7.13 1.11 -9.58
N THR A 99 6.26 0.96 -8.58
CA THR A 99 6.66 1.14 -7.18
C THR A 99 7.47 -0.01 -6.63
N ALA A 100 7.15 -1.25 -6.99
CA ALA A 100 7.97 -2.43 -6.65
C ALA A 100 9.35 -2.34 -7.31
N PHE A 101 9.40 -1.89 -8.56
CA PHE A 101 10.66 -1.68 -9.29
C PHE A 101 11.54 -0.61 -8.63
N VAL A 102 10.99 0.55 -8.29
CA VAL A 102 11.75 1.61 -7.59
C VAL A 102 12.19 1.15 -6.20
N ALA A 103 11.32 0.47 -5.44
CA ALA A 103 11.68 -0.09 -4.14
C ALA A 103 12.82 -1.09 -4.27
N GLY A 104 12.72 -2.02 -5.22
CA GLY A 104 13.73 -3.03 -5.51
C GLY A 104 15.06 -2.42 -5.91
N LEU A 105 15.07 -1.45 -6.82
CA LEU A 105 16.30 -0.79 -7.26
C LEU A 105 17.06 -0.16 -6.09
N ILE A 106 16.36 0.55 -5.21
CA ILE A 106 16.98 1.22 -4.06
C ILE A 106 17.42 0.19 -3.01
N ALA A 107 16.60 -0.83 -2.76
CA ALA A 107 16.91 -1.88 -1.79
C ALA A 107 18.02 -2.84 -2.27
N SER A 108 18.29 -2.92 -3.58
CA SER A 108 19.40 -3.69 -4.18
C SER A 108 20.73 -2.91 -4.26
N VAL A 109 20.74 -1.61 -3.96
CA VAL A 109 22.00 -0.82 -3.91
C VAL A 109 23.01 -1.40 -2.91
N PRO A 110 22.64 -1.78 -1.67
CA PRO A 110 23.60 -2.27 -0.68
C PRO A 110 24.29 -3.57 -1.11
N SER A 111 23.58 -4.47 -1.81
CA SER A 111 24.17 -5.66 -2.41
C SER A 111 25.20 -5.35 -3.50
N ALA A 112 25.02 -4.26 -4.26
CA ALA A 112 25.96 -3.87 -5.32
C ALA A 112 27.24 -3.21 -4.79
N PHE A 113 27.19 -2.63 -3.58
CA PHE A 113 28.32 -1.96 -2.94
C PHE A 113 28.95 -2.78 -1.78
N GLU A 114 28.52 -4.03 -1.59
CA GLU A 114 28.92 -4.90 -0.46
C GLU A 114 28.69 -4.23 0.92
N TRP A 115 27.63 -3.44 1.04
CA TRP A 115 27.29 -2.75 2.28
C TRP A 115 26.22 -3.52 3.05
N GLY A 116 26.60 -4.10 4.19
CA GLY A 116 25.71 -4.82 5.09
C GLY A 116 25.63 -6.32 4.81
N ASP A 117 25.32 -7.10 5.83
CA ASP A 117 25.40 -8.56 5.80
C ASP A 117 24.19 -9.24 5.11
N ASP A 118 23.04 -8.56 5.01
CA ASP A 118 21.78 -9.18 4.56
C ASP A 118 20.92 -8.32 3.60
N PRO A 119 21.30 -8.20 2.32
CA PRO A 119 20.55 -7.44 1.31
C PRO A 119 19.14 -8.00 1.05
N GLN A 120 18.96 -9.31 1.22
CA GLN A 120 17.69 -10.00 1.01
C GLN A 120 16.62 -9.54 2.01
N ILE A 121 17.00 -9.26 3.26
CA ILE A 121 16.08 -8.80 4.30
C ILE A 121 15.57 -7.39 3.98
N ALA A 122 16.44 -6.51 3.47
CA ALA A 122 16.07 -5.16 3.03
C ALA A 122 15.09 -5.20 1.84
N LEU A 123 15.36 -6.05 0.85
CA LEU A 123 14.49 -6.25 -0.30
C LEU A 123 13.09 -6.73 0.12
N ALA A 124 13.01 -7.79 0.92
CA ALA A 124 11.74 -8.35 1.40
C ALA A 124 10.93 -7.33 2.23
N SER A 125 11.60 -6.60 3.12
CA SER A 125 10.94 -5.64 4.03
C SER A 125 10.42 -4.40 3.29
N SER A 126 11.12 -3.95 2.24
CA SER A 126 10.71 -2.78 1.47
C SER A 126 9.43 -3.00 0.66
N VAL A 127 9.22 -4.22 0.18
CA VAL A 127 8.09 -4.63 -0.67
C VAL A 127 6.86 -5.01 0.15
N LEU A 128 7.01 -5.34 1.43
CA LEU A 128 5.93 -5.74 2.34
C LEU A 128 4.74 -4.76 2.32
N LEU A 129 5.00 -3.46 2.13
CA LEU A 129 3.99 -2.41 2.01
C LEU A 129 3.01 -2.60 0.83
N LEU A 130 3.47 -3.23 -0.25
CA LEU A 130 2.69 -3.41 -1.48
C LEU A 130 1.83 -4.67 -1.41
N VAL A 131 2.17 -5.62 -0.53
CA VAL A 131 1.50 -6.92 -0.44
C VAL A 131 0.02 -6.70 -0.10
N PRO A 132 -0.92 -7.23 -0.91
CA PRO A 132 -2.35 -7.06 -0.69
C PRO A 132 -2.88 -8.00 0.40
N GLY A 133 -2.24 -8.01 1.58
CA GLY A 133 -2.51 -8.96 2.66
C GLY A 133 -3.98 -8.97 3.11
N VAL A 134 -4.58 -7.78 3.30
CA VAL A 134 -6.00 -7.67 3.69
C VAL A 134 -6.93 -8.25 2.63
N ALA A 135 -6.63 -8.06 1.34
CA ALA A 135 -7.46 -8.60 0.26
C ALA A 135 -7.36 -10.13 0.19
N LEU A 136 -6.16 -10.68 0.39
CA LEU A 136 -5.95 -12.14 0.42
C LEU A 136 -6.61 -12.79 1.64
N ILE A 137 -6.47 -12.19 2.84
CA ILE A 137 -7.13 -12.68 4.06
C ILE A 137 -8.66 -12.65 3.89
N ASN A 138 -9.20 -11.52 3.41
CA ASN A 138 -10.65 -11.39 3.19
C ASN A 138 -11.15 -12.33 2.08
N SER A 139 -10.35 -12.57 1.05
CA SER A 139 -10.67 -13.56 0.00
C SER A 139 -10.80 -14.95 0.59
N ALA A 140 -9.87 -15.36 1.46
CA ALA A 140 -9.92 -16.66 2.10
C ALA A 140 -11.14 -16.78 3.05
N ASP A 141 -11.38 -15.75 3.86
CA ASP A 141 -12.54 -15.68 4.76
C ASP A 141 -13.87 -15.76 4.00
N ASP A 142 -14.00 -15.05 2.88
CA ASP A 142 -15.20 -15.10 2.03
C ASP A 142 -15.43 -16.49 1.42
N ILE A 143 -14.37 -17.17 0.97
CA ILE A 143 -14.46 -18.54 0.43
C ILE A 143 -14.91 -19.52 1.51
N ILE A 144 -14.33 -19.43 2.71
CA ILE A 144 -14.68 -20.28 3.86
C ILE A 144 -16.15 -20.07 4.26
N LYS A 145 -16.65 -18.83 4.19
CA LYS A 145 -18.05 -18.49 4.50
C LYS A 145 -19.04 -18.80 3.37
N GLY A 146 -18.58 -19.35 2.25
CA GLY A 146 -19.43 -19.73 1.12
C GLY A 146 -19.70 -18.60 0.11
N HIS A 147 -19.11 -17.41 0.29
CA HIS A 147 -19.18 -16.31 -0.67
C HIS A 147 -18.10 -16.45 -1.76
N LEU A 148 -18.23 -17.50 -2.59
CA LEU A 148 -17.24 -17.87 -3.61
C LEU A 148 -16.94 -16.76 -4.63
N VAL A 149 -17.96 -16.13 -5.21
CA VAL A 149 -17.76 -15.13 -6.29
C VAL A 149 -16.97 -13.92 -5.80
N THR A 150 -17.32 -13.40 -4.63
CA THR A 150 -16.61 -12.27 -4.01
C THR A 150 -15.22 -12.65 -3.53
N GLY A 151 -15.06 -13.87 -3.00
CA GLY A 151 -13.77 -14.42 -2.60
C GLY A 151 -12.83 -14.53 -3.80
N ILE A 152 -13.23 -15.23 -4.86
CA ILE A 152 -12.45 -15.38 -6.10
C ILE A 152 -12.09 -14.01 -6.69
N THR A 153 -13.02 -13.06 -6.73
CA THR A 153 -12.74 -11.71 -7.27
C THR A 153 -11.64 -11.00 -6.49
N ARG A 154 -11.71 -11.03 -5.15
CA ARG A 154 -10.68 -10.45 -4.27
C ARG A 154 -9.35 -11.19 -4.38
N GLY A 155 -9.41 -12.52 -4.45
CA GLY A 155 -8.26 -13.40 -4.62
C GLY A 155 -7.51 -13.14 -5.92
N ILE A 156 -8.21 -13.10 -7.06
CA ILE A 156 -7.62 -12.77 -8.36
C ILE A 156 -7.03 -11.36 -8.36
N SER A 157 -7.74 -10.38 -7.79
CA SER A 157 -7.25 -9.01 -7.71
C SER A 157 -5.97 -8.90 -6.87
N GLY A 158 -5.91 -9.59 -5.73
CA GLY A 158 -4.72 -9.69 -4.89
C GLY A 158 -3.59 -10.45 -5.57
N GLY A 159 -3.90 -11.56 -6.24
CA GLY A 159 -2.94 -12.36 -7.00
C GLY A 159 -2.29 -11.58 -8.14
N LEU A 160 -3.08 -10.83 -8.92
CA LEU A 160 -2.57 -9.93 -9.96
C LEU A 160 -1.62 -8.89 -9.37
N VAL A 161 -1.97 -8.26 -8.26
CA VAL A 161 -1.07 -7.31 -7.58
C VAL A 161 0.22 -7.99 -7.16
N SER A 162 0.16 -9.18 -6.56
CA SER A 162 1.36 -9.96 -6.18
C SER A 162 2.24 -10.32 -7.38
N MET A 163 1.65 -10.69 -8.52
CA MET A 163 2.39 -10.92 -9.76
C MET A 163 3.06 -9.62 -10.25
N GLY A 164 2.38 -8.48 -10.18
CA GLY A 164 2.96 -7.18 -10.54
C GLY A 164 4.14 -6.80 -9.65
N ILE A 165 4.05 -7.11 -8.35
CA ILE A 165 5.17 -6.94 -7.40
C ILE A 165 6.36 -7.80 -7.80
N ALA A 166 6.12 -9.10 -8.06
CA ALA A 166 7.16 -10.04 -8.46
C ALA A 166 7.86 -9.58 -9.74
N LEU A 167 7.10 -9.18 -10.76
CA LEU A 167 7.65 -8.66 -12.02
C LEU A 167 8.50 -7.41 -11.81
N GLY A 168 8.02 -6.44 -11.01
CA GLY A 168 8.77 -5.21 -10.72
C GLY A 168 10.07 -5.49 -9.96
N LEU A 169 10.04 -6.42 -9.00
CA LEU A 169 11.21 -6.78 -8.21
C LEU A 169 12.22 -7.58 -9.05
N SER A 170 11.78 -8.56 -9.84
CA SER A 170 12.64 -9.34 -10.74
C SER A 170 13.37 -8.44 -11.73
N LEU A 171 12.68 -7.48 -12.35
CA LEU A 171 13.30 -6.50 -13.25
C LEU A 171 14.36 -5.66 -12.53
N ALA A 172 14.09 -5.23 -11.29
CA ALA A 172 15.05 -4.43 -10.52
C ALA A 172 16.30 -5.24 -10.16
N MET A 173 16.13 -6.50 -9.76
CA MET A 173 17.24 -7.39 -9.41
C MET A 173 18.10 -7.75 -10.63
N GLU A 174 17.47 -8.01 -11.78
CA GLU A 174 18.17 -8.29 -13.04
C GLU A 174 19.04 -7.12 -13.50
N ILE A 175 18.52 -5.88 -13.41
CA ILE A 175 19.28 -4.67 -13.76
C ILE A 175 20.45 -4.44 -12.80
N MET A 176 20.26 -4.70 -11.50
CA MET A 176 21.31 -4.54 -10.50
C MET A 176 22.32 -5.71 -10.48
N GLY A 177 22.12 -6.75 -11.30
CA GLY A 177 23.00 -7.92 -11.31
C GLY A 177 22.98 -8.72 -10.01
N VAL A 178 21.97 -8.51 -9.16
CA VAL A 178 21.81 -9.24 -7.90
C VAL A 178 21.16 -10.57 -8.25
N SER A 179 21.97 -11.61 -8.39
CA SER A 179 21.51 -12.98 -8.58
C SER A 179 20.90 -13.49 -7.27
N GLY A 180 19.64 -13.11 -7.05
CA GLY A 180 18.81 -13.59 -5.95
C GLY A 180 17.75 -14.56 -6.47
N LEU A 181 18.18 -15.68 -7.06
CA LEU A 181 17.45 -16.93 -7.25
C LEU A 181 18.45 -18.06 -7.51
#